data_AF-A0A077UNL4-F1
#
_entry.id   AF-A0A077UNL4-F1
#
_cell.length_a   1.000
_cell.length_b   1.000
_cell.length_c   1.000
_cell.angle_alpha   90.00
_cell.angle_beta   90.00
_cell.angle_gamma   90.00
#
_symmetry.space_group_name_H-M   'P 1'
#
loop_
_entity.id
_entity.type
_entity.pdbx_description
1 polymer ?
#
loop_
_entity_poly.entity_id
_entity_poly.type
_entity_poly.pdbx_seq_one_letter_code
_entity_poly.pdbx_strand_id
1 'polypeptide(L)' 'MILNAEADILRDEGEAYANKLREAGVEIAQIHFQGAIHDFVMVNDLDQTNAIREAMDISTSWINKKNNY' A
#
# COMPACT_ATOMS: atom_id res chain seq x y z
N MET A 1 -4.53 -4.29 -5.02
CA MET A 1 -4.34 -3.21 -4.03
C MET A 1 -3.01 -2.55 -4.29
N ILE A 2 -2.89 -1.23 -4.12
CA ILE A 2 -1.63 -0.47 -4.21
C ILE A 2 -1.48 0.33 -2.91
N LEU A 3 -0.30 0.25 -2.28
CA LEU A 3 0.04 1.01 -1.08
C LEU A 3 1.20 1.95 -1.42
N ASN A 4 1.04 3.23 -1.10
CA ASN A 4 2.07 4.25 -1.30
C ASN A 4 2.48 4.87 0.04
N ALA A 5 3.75 5.25 0.13
CA ALA A 5 4.29 6.03 1.24
C ALA A 5 4.29 7.53 0.89
N GLU A 6 4.15 8.40 1.90
CA GLU A 6 4.13 9.86 1.71
C GLU A 6 5.47 10.44 1.28
N ALA A 7 6.54 10.03 1.94
CA ALA A 7 7.90 10.48 1.68
C ALA A 7 8.61 9.47 0.77
N ASP A 8 8.03 9.21 -0.41
CA ASP A 8 8.57 8.34 -1.44
C ASP A 8 8.57 9.07 -2.78
N ILE A 9 9.73 9.06 -3.47
CA ILE A 9 9.87 9.67 -4.79
C ILE A 9 9.01 8.97 -5.85
N LEU A 10 8.63 7.71 -5.62
CA LEU A 10 7.78 6.91 -6.51
C LEU A 10 6.29 7.06 -6.22
N ARG A 11 5.93 7.91 -5.25
CA ARG A 11 4.53 8.09 -4.83
C ARG A 11 3.66 8.48 -6.02
N ASP A 12 4.02 9.55 -6.70
CA ASP A 12 3.18 10.16 -7.73
C ASP A 12 3.01 9.20 -8.93
N GLU A 13 4.03 8.43 -9.30
CA GLU A 13 3.93 7.38 -10.32
C GLU A 13 3.04 6.23 -9.89
N GLY A 14 3.12 5.80 -8.63
CA GLY A 14 2.25 4.76 -8.08
C GLY A 14 0.78 5.18 -8.08
N GLU A 15 0.49 6.43 -7.71
CA GLU A 15 -0.86 6.99 -7.77
C GLU A 15 -1.37 7.10 -9.21
N ALA A 16 -0.53 7.59 -10.12
CA ALA A 16 -0.85 7.66 -11.54
C ALA A 16 -1.14 6.27 -12.13
N TYR A 17 -0.40 5.24 -11.71
CA TYR A 17 -0.66 3.86 -12.13
C TYR A 17 -1.99 3.33 -11.59
N ALA A 18 -2.31 3.59 -10.33
CA ALA A 18 -3.60 3.23 -9.74
C ALA A 18 -4.78 3.89 -10.49
N ASN A 19 -4.62 5.15 -10.89
CA ASN A 19 -5.60 5.86 -11.71
C ASN A 19 -5.78 5.22 -13.09
N LYS A 20 -4.68 4.90 -13.79
CA LYS A 20 -4.73 4.19 -15.08
C LYS A 20 -5.43 2.84 -14.99
N LEU A 21 -5.17 2.07 -13.93
CA LEU A 21 -5.87 0.80 -13.68
C LEU A 21 -7.38 1.01 -13.51
N ARG A 22 -7.77 2.04 -12.75
CA ARG A 22 -9.18 2.38 -12.53
C ARG A 22 -9.88 2.80 -13.83
N GLU A 23 -9.21 3.62 -14.64
CA GLU A 23 -9.70 4.02 -15.97
C GLU A 23 -9.87 2.83 -16.92
N ALA A 24 -9.00 1.83 -16.82
CA ALA A 24 -9.10 0.58 -17.57
C ALA A 24 -10.18 -0.39 -17.04
N GLY A 25 -10.94 0.00 -16.01
CA GLY A 25 -12.00 -0.83 -15.42
C GLY A 25 -11.49 -1.92 -14.47
N VAL A 26 -10.22 -1.87 -14.06
CA VAL A 26 -9.66 -2.80 -13.07
C VAL A 26 -10.12 -2.37 -11.68
N GLU A 27 -10.74 -3.29 -10.95
CA GLU A 27 -11.11 -3.07 -9.55
C GLU A 27 -9.85 -2.94 -8.69
N ILE A 28 -9.64 -1.74 -8.12
CA ILE A 28 -8.42 -1.43 -7.38
C ILE A 28 -8.72 -0.61 -6.13
N ALA A 29 -8.12 -1.03 -5.01
CA ALA A 29 -7.99 -0.23 -3.80
C ALA A 29 -6.59 0.40 -3.76
N GLN A 30 -6.52 1.70 -3.47
CA GLN A 30 -5.29 2.49 -3.35
C GLN A 30 -5.28 3.13 -1.96
N ILE A 31 -4.16 3.04 -1.26
CA ILE A 31 -4.01 3.57 0.11
C ILE A 31 -2.69 4.32 0.21
N HIS A 32 -2.74 5.49 0.83
CA HIS A 32 -1.57 6.34 1.06
C HIS A 32 -1.27 6.42 2.56
N PHE A 33 -0.09 5.92 2.96
CA PHE A 33 0.41 5.94 4.33
C PHE A 33 1.20 7.21 4.60
N GLN A 34 0.63 8.07 5.45
CA GLN A 34 1.29 9.29 5.94
C GLN A 34 2.46 8.95 6.86
N GLY A 35 3.51 9.75 6.81
CA GLY A 35 4.73 9.57 7.61
C GLY A 35 5.59 8.35 7.25
N ALA A 36 5.20 7.60 6.22
CA ALA A 36 5.98 6.46 5.72
C ALA A 36 7.01 6.90 4.67
N ILE A 37 8.10 6.15 4.58
CA ILE A 37 9.14 6.29 3.55
C ILE A 37 9.08 5.11 2.57
N HIS A 38 9.88 5.18 1.50
CA HIS A 38 10.08 4.04 0.61
C HIS A 38 10.47 2.76 1.37
N ASP A 39 9.99 1.61 0.91
CA ASP A 39 10.23 0.28 1.51
C ASP A 39 9.82 0.13 2.99
N PHE A 40 8.93 0.97 3.51
CA PHE A 40 8.50 0.94 4.91
C PHE A 40 8.01 -0.45 5.39
N VAL A 41 7.42 -1.27 4.52
CA VAL A 41 6.97 -2.64 4.86
C VAL A 41 8.07 -3.71 4.86
N MET A 42 9.28 -3.38 4.39
CA MET A 42 10.42 -4.31 4.29
C MET A 42 11.50 -4.02 5.34
N VAL A 43 11.66 -2.76 5.75
CA VAL A 43 12.68 -2.34 6.71
C VAL A 43 12.32 -2.79 8.13
N ASN A 44 13.08 -3.75 8.66
CA ASN A 44 12.85 -4.34 10.00
C ASN A 44 12.79 -3.31 11.12
N ASP A 45 13.62 -2.26 11.08
CA ASP A 45 13.66 -1.23 12.12
C ASP A 45 12.36 -0.42 12.24
N LEU A 46 11.53 -0.44 11.19
CA LEU A 46 10.27 0.29 11.15
C LEU A 46 9.05 -0.62 11.46
N ASP A 47 9.25 -1.94 11.58
CA ASP A 47 8.19 -2.95 11.69
C ASP A 47 7.15 -2.66 12.78
N GLN A 48 7.59 -2.08 13.90
CA GLN A 48 6.74 -1.82 15.07
C GLN A 48 6.09 -0.44 15.06
N THR A 49 6.24 0.34 13.99
CA THR A 49 5.52 1.62 13.87
C THR A 49 4.05 1.38 13.49
N ASN A 50 3.16 2.25 13.96
CA ASN A 50 1.72 2.12 13.73
C ASN A 50 1.37 2.03 12.23
N ALA A 51 2.00 2.85 11.39
CA ALA A 51 1.74 2.85 9.95
C ALA A 51 2.08 1.50 9.29
N ILE A 52 3.16 0.84 9.71
CA ILE A 52 3.59 -0.45 9.13
C ILE A 52 2.77 -1.61 9.66
N ARG A 53 2.31 -1.55 10.92
CA ARG A 53 1.35 -2.53 11.44
C ARG A 53 0.02 -2.45 10.73
N GLU A 54 -0.53 -1.27 10.53
CA GLU A 54 -1.74 -1.11 9.72
C GLU A 54 -1.54 -1.55 8.26
N ALA A 55 -0.40 -1.22 7.64
CA ALA A 55 -0.12 -1.66 6.28
C ALA A 55 -0.06 -3.18 6.15
N MET A 56 0.53 -3.88 7.12
CA MET A 56 0.64 -5.34 7.13
C MET A 56 -0.68 -6.02 7.46
N ASP A 57 -1.46 -5.48 8.40
CA ASP A 57 -2.78 -6.01 8.76
C ASP A 57 -3.75 -5.89 7.59
N ILE A 58 -3.79 -4.72 6.93
CA ILE A 58 -4.63 -4.50 5.74
C ILE A 58 -4.18 -5.41 4.59
N SER A 59 -2.86 -5.56 4.37
CA SER A 59 -2.32 -6.44 3.33
C SER A 59 -2.69 -7.91 3.55
N THR A 60 -2.52 -8.38 4.78
CA THR A 60 -2.85 -9.76 5.16
C THR A 60 -4.36 -10.00 5.03
N SER A 61 -5.17 -9.08 5.54
CA SER A 61 -6.64 -9.14 5.40
C SER A 61 -7.08 -9.17 3.94
N TRP A 62 -6.47 -8.35 3.08
CA TRP A 62 -6.79 -8.30 1.66
C TRP A 62 -6.48 -9.62 0.94
N ILE A 63 -5.32 -10.23 1.23
CA ILE A 63 -4.94 -11.54 0.66
C ILE A 63 -5.89 -12.65 1.15
N ASN A 64 -6.17 -12.70 2.45
CA ASN A 64 -7.05 -13.72 3.02
C ASN A 64 -8.46 -13.65 2.44
N LYS A 65 -9.04 -12.44 2.38
CA LYS A 65 -10.35 -12.20 1.74
C LYS A 65 -10.37 -12.68 0.28
N LYS A 66 -9.31 -12.41 -0.48
CA LYS A 66 -9.22 -12.83 -1.88
C LYS A 66 -9.12 -14.35 -2.05
N ASN A 67 -8.53 -15.03 -1.07
CA ASN A 67 -8.34 -16.47 -1.07
C ASN A 67 -9.46 -17.26 -0.38
N ASN A 68 -10.52 -16.59 0.10
CA ASN A 68 -11.62 -17.17 0.89
C ASN A 68 -11.15 -17.89 2.17
N TYR A 69 -10.08 -17.38 2.79
CA TYR A 69 -9.66 -17.78 4.15
C TYR A 69 -10.28 -16.85 5.20
#